data_AF-A0A2E3Z5K1-F1
#
_entry.id   AF-A0A2E3Z5K1-F1
#
_cell.length_a   1.000
_cell.length_b   1.000
_cell.length_c   1.000
_cell.angle_alpha   90.00
_cell.angle_beta   90.00
_cell.angle_gamma   90.00
#
_symmetry.space_group_name_H-M   'P 1'
#
loop_
_entity.id
_entity.type
_entity.pdbx_description
1 polymer ?
#
loop_
_entity_poly.entity_id
_entity_poly.type
_entity_poly.pdbx_seq_one_letter_code
_entity_poly.pdbx_strand_id
1 'polypeptide(L)'
;MKNVYPNNRPRSRRLFAWHSSGLLFLLIFLPVSHLLAEEPLGWKFKVGDEHHYRLTQQMNMAMFLGPAGELETSVQQKMDMVWKVVSLDDQGTASLLQQINRVQLEITGPGSTEITYDSQLKDMPIGYGAMIDPAIKVWIANPIQLTMTPQGKIVSISIPEKVSKAITIMPGAEMIRVFLTAEGYRDVMQQLSLVLPPATALVPDYQWTTNQETLHPELGKITAGMTYQYKGNRTEAGQVYENFFPKLELDFGESKEQNPSQMKAKEQDSKGNILFNRTSGWLESSKLEQTMKLFSSETQPVEQTIDLKIEFNRVPPPQEGSPIN
;
A
#
# COMPACT_ATOMS: atom_id res chain seq x y z
N MET A 1 -22.00 -78.43 30.21
CA MET A 1 -21.30 -78.82 31.46
C MET A 1 -21.62 -77.73 32.48
N LYS A 2 -22.72 -77.86 33.23
CA LYS A 2 -22.90 -78.55 34.52
C LYS A 2 -21.96 -78.05 35.63
N ASN A 3 -22.63 -77.59 36.71
CA ASN A 3 -22.25 -77.49 38.12
C ASN A 3 -22.02 -76.04 38.62
N VAL A 4 -22.59 -75.56 39.73
CA VAL A 4 -23.36 -76.17 40.84
C VAL A 4 -24.04 -75.01 41.64
N TYR A 5 -25.33 -75.17 41.99
CA TYR A 5 -26.09 -74.43 43.05
C TYR A 5 -25.68 -74.96 44.45
N PRO A 6 -26.06 -74.44 45.67
CA PRO A 6 -27.28 -73.66 45.98
C PRO A 6 -27.23 -72.66 47.19
N ASN A 7 -28.37 -72.00 47.41
CA ASN A 7 -29.06 -71.65 48.69
C ASN A 7 -28.30 -71.26 49.97
N ASN A 8 -28.71 -70.14 50.57
CA ASN A 8 -29.65 -70.18 51.72
C ASN A 8 -30.24 -68.79 52.07
N ARG A 9 -31.58 -68.75 52.16
CA ARG A 9 -32.44 -67.74 52.85
C ARG A 9 -32.37 -68.00 54.40
N PRO A 10 -32.93 -67.20 55.34
CA PRO A 10 -34.13 -66.33 55.23
C PRO A 10 -34.24 -65.07 56.14
N ARG A 11 -35.35 -64.30 55.94
CA ARG A 11 -36.21 -63.56 56.92
C ARG A 11 -35.50 -62.64 57.96
N SER A 12 -35.88 -61.39 58.24
CA SER A 12 -37.18 -60.70 58.15
C SER A 12 -37.07 -59.24 58.67
N ARG A 13 -38.14 -58.47 58.43
CA ARG A 13 -38.66 -57.30 59.19
C ARG A 13 -38.03 -55.90 59.02
N ARG A 14 -38.80 -55.09 58.28
CA ARG A 14 -39.24 -53.68 58.53
C ARG A 14 -38.51 -52.92 59.65
N LEU A 15 -37.99 -51.73 59.34
CA LEU A 15 -38.61 -50.43 59.67
C LEU A 15 -37.79 -49.24 59.13
N PHE A 16 -38.54 -48.21 58.77
CA PHE A 16 -38.20 -46.82 58.45
C PHE A 16 -37.00 -46.23 59.22
N ALA A 17 -36.15 -45.47 58.51
CA ALA A 17 -35.78 -44.10 58.90
C ALA A 17 -35.07 -43.39 57.73
N TRP A 18 -35.68 -42.30 57.27
CA TRP A 18 -35.08 -41.20 56.53
C TRP A 18 -33.75 -40.76 57.16
N HIS A 19 -32.68 -40.57 56.37
CA HIS A 19 -31.67 -39.52 56.58
C HIS A 19 -31.08 -39.15 55.21
N SER A 20 -31.37 -37.93 54.78
CA SER A 20 -30.82 -37.24 53.62
C SER A 20 -29.29 -37.08 53.78
N SER A 21 -28.51 -37.59 52.84
CA SER A 21 -27.08 -37.28 52.73
C SER A 21 -26.81 -36.73 51.33
N GLY A 22 -26.53 -35.42 51.29
CA GLY A 22 -26.31 -34.65 50.09
C GLY A 22 -25.01 -35.04 49.38
N LEU A 23 -25.11 -35.23 48.06
CA LEU A 23 -23.98 -35.23 47.15
C LEU A 23 -23.37 -33.83 47.13
N LEU A 24 -22.14 -33.69 47.62
CA LEU A 24 -21.32 -32.51 47.44
C LEU A 24 -20.69 -32.58 46.03
N PHE A 25 -21.35 -31.99 45.03
CA PHE A 25 -20.75 -31.73 43.72
C PHE A 25 -19.83 -30.51 43.84
N LEU A 26 -18.51 -30.74 43.88
CA LEU A 26 -17.51 -29.69 43.79
C LEU A 26 -17.42 -29.24 42.32
N LEU A 27 -18.18 -28.22 41.94
CA LEU A 27 -18.09 -27.55 40.65
C LEU A 27 -16.79 -26.73 40.61
N ILE A 28 -15.75 -27.28 40.00
CA ILE A 28 -14.52 -26.55 39.66
C ILE A 28 -14.89 -25.56 38.55
N PHE A 29 -15.07 -24.28 38.92
CA PHE A 29 -15.09 -23.17 37.96
C PHE A 29 -13.66 -23.01 37.40
N LEU A 30 -13.34 -23.71 36.33
CA LEU A 30 -12.23 -23.32 35.47
C LEU A 30 -12.59 -21.96 34.87
N PRO A 31 -11.79 -20.89 35.05
CA PRO A 31 -11.97 -19.68 34.27
C PRO A 31 -11.77 -20.08 32.81
N VAL A 32 -12.86 -20.08 32.05
CA VAL A 32 -12.79 -20.12 30.59
C VAL A 32 -12.17 -18.79 30.21
N SER A 33 -10.85 -18.76 30.11
CA SER A 33 -10.15 -17.70 29.41
C SER A 33 -10.66 -17.77 27.98
N HIS A 34 -11.64 -16.93 27.64
CA HIS A 34 -11.95 -16.65 26.26
C HIS A 34 -10.66 -16.12 25.64
N LEU A 35 -9.94 -16.99 24.95
CA LEU A 35 -9.01 -16.62 23.90
C LEU A 35 -9.88 -15.89 22.86
N LEU A 36 -10.12 -14.60 23.10
CA LEU A 36 -10.60 -13.72 22.07
C LEU A 36 -9.49 -13.74 21.04
N ALA A 37 -9.77 -14.40 19.92
CA ALA A 37 -8.92 -14.33 18.75
C ALA A 37 -8.68 -12.85 18.49
N GLU A 38 -7.41 -12.44 18.48
CA GLU A 38 -7.04 -11.06 18.21
C GLU A 38 -7.66 -10.66 16.87
N GLU A 39 -8.32 -9.49 16.84
CA GLU A 39 -8.97 -8.98 15.64
C GLU A 39 -7.93 -8.93 14.51
N PRO A 40 -8.25 -9.45 13.31
CA PRO A 40 -7.34 -9.36 12.17
C PRO A 40 -6.89 -7.92 11.95
N LEU A 41 -5.60 -7.75 11.66
CA LEU A 41 -5.08 -6.43 11.35
C LEU A 41 -5.74 -5.93 10.06
N GLY A 42 -6.38 -4.76 10.13
CA GLY A 42 -7.16 -4.22 9.03
C GLY A 42 -7.29 -2.71 9.11
N TRP A 43 -7.52 -2.11 7.95
CA TRP A 43 -8.02 -0.76 7.83
C TRP A 43 -9.42 -0.66 8.45
N LYS A 44 -9.64 0.36 9.28
CA LYS A 44 -10.89 0.55 10.03
C LYS A 44 -11.61 1.81 9.57
N PHE A 45 -12.17 1.75 8.36
CA PHE A 45 -12.89 2.84 7.75
C PHE A 45 -14.19 3.18 8.48
N LYS A 46 -14.54 4.47 8.54
CA LYS A 46 -15.89 4.93 8.88
C LYS A 46 -16.35 5.94 7.85
N VAL A 47 -17.64 5.87 7.49
CA VAL A 47 -18.24 6.82 6.55
C VAL A 47 -18.09 8.25 7.06
N GLY A 48 -17.60 9.13 6.20
CA GLY A 48 -17.32 10.53 6.52
C GLY A 48 -15.92 10.79 7.05
N ASP A 49 -15.11 9.76 7.34
CA ASP A 49 -13.71 9.97 7.72
C ASP A 49 -12.92 10.63 6.58
N GLU A 50 -12.00 11.51 6.95
CA GLU A 50 -11.08 12.18 6.05
C GLU A 50 -9.62 11.95 6.50
N HIS A 51 -8.80 11.52 5.55
CA HIS A 51 -7.38 11.24 5.77
C HIS A 51 -6.57 12.11 4.84
N HIS A 52 -5.80 13.02 5.44
CA HIS A 52 -4.90 13.88 4.71
C HIS A 52 -3.54 13.20 4.63
N TYR A 53 -3.05 13.07 3.40
CA TYR A 53 -1.76 12.46 3.12
C TYR A 53 -0.90 13.38 2.27
N ARG A 54 0.40 13.23 2.47
CA ARG A 54 1.44 13.81 1.63
C ARG A 54 2.28 12.71 1.05
N LEU A 55 2.29 12.62 -0.27
CA LEU A 55 3.25 11.84 -1.04
C LEU A 55 4.44 12.74 -1.38
N THR A 56 5.65 12.31 -1.05
CA THR A 56 6.89 12.88 -1.59
C THR A 56 7.65 11.80 -2.32
N GLN A 57 8.08 12.10 -3.53
CA GLN A 57 8.89 11.22 -4.35
C GLN A 57 10.12 11.99 -4.80
N GLN A 58 11.29 11.38 -4.63
CA GLN A 58 12.56 11.86 -5.15
C GLN A 58 13.15 10.74 -6.00
N MET A 59 13.52 11.05 -7.22
CA MET A 59 14.12 10.11 -8.15
C MET A 59 15.34 10.75 -8.77
N ASN A 60 16.49 10.09 -8.65
CA ASN A 60 17.69 10.43 -9.41
C ASN A 60 17.96 9.30 -10.40
N MET A 61 18.20 9.66 -11.64
CA MET A 61 18.45 8.74 -12.73
C MET A 61 19.75 9.14 -13.42
N ALA A 62 20.67 8.18 -13.51
CA ALA A 62 21.91 8.33 -14.25
C ALA A 62 21.93 7.27 -15.37
N MET A 63 22.13 7.71 -16.61
CA MET A 63 22.18 6.85 -17.79
C MET A 63 23.54 6.99 -18.46
N PHE A 64 24.30 5.90 -18.49
CA PHE A 64 25.59 5.83 -19.16
C PHE A 64 25.42 5.37 -20.60
N LEU A 65 25.79 6.22 -21.55
CA LEU A 65 25.69 5.98 -23.00
C LEU A 65 27.03 5.62 -23.65
N GLY A 66 27.98 5.11 -22.86
CA GLY A 66 29.31 4.76 -23.35
C GLY A 66 30.11 6.01 -23.74
N PRO A 67 30.71 6.06 -24.96
CA PRO A 67 31.51 7.21 -25.40
C PRO A 67 30.74 8.54 -25.48
N ALA A 68 29.40 8.50 -25.55
CA ALA A 68 28.57 9.71 -25.58
C ALA A 68 28.45 10.41 -24.21
N GLY A 69 28.98 9.80 -23.15
CA GLY A 69 28.97 10.34 -21.79
C GLY A 69 27.79 9.86 -20.95
N GLU A 70 27.48 10.63 -19.92
CA GLU A 70 26.44 10.33 -18.92
C GLU A 70 25.33 11.39 -18.98
N LEU A 71 24.09 10.92 -18.91
CA LEU A 71 22.91 11.78 -18.79
C LEU A 71 22.32 11.61 -17.40
N GLU A 72 22.20 12.72 -16.68
CA GLU A 72 21.56 12.76 -15.37
C GLU A 72 20.20 13.43 -15.47
N THR A 73 19.24 12.92 -14.70
CA THR A 73 17.93 13.54 -14.51
C THR A 73 17.50 13.36 -13.08
N SER A 74 17.00 14.43 -12.46
CA SER A 74 16.42 14.39 -11.12
C SER A 74 14.97 14.83 -11.18
N VAL A 75 14.11 14.15 -10.44
CA VAL A 75 12.70 14.49 -10.28
C VAL A 75 12.39 14.55 -8.80
N GLN A 76 11.86 15.68 -8.35
CA GLN A 76 11.23 15.79 -7.04
C GLN A 76 9.76 16.10 -7.23
N GLN A 77 8.91 15.30 -6.62
CA GLN A 77 7.47 15.47 -6.65
C GLN A 77 6.94 15.49 -5.22
N LYS A 78 6.02 16.41 -4.96
CA LYS A 78 5.25 16.45 -3.73
C LYS A 78 3.78 16.64 -4.06
N MET A 79 2.94 15.80 -3.48
CA MET A 79 1.51 15.78 -3.72
C MET A 79 0.77 15.70 -2.39
N ASP A 80 -0.05 16.70 -2.13
CA ASP A 80 -0.97 16.73 -1.00
C ASP A 80 -2.34 16.23 -1.46
N MET A 81 -2.93 15.29 -0.72
CA MET A 81 -4.21 14.69 -1.05
C MET A 81 -5.07 14.39 0.17
N VAL A 82 -6.37 14.25 -0.06
CA VAL A 82 -7.36 13.80 0.92
C VAL A 82 -8.05 12.55 0.42
N TRP A 83 -8.15 11.54 1.28
CA TRP A 83 -9.04 10.41 1.10
C TRP A 83 -10.28 10.60 1.96
N LYS A 84 -11.45 10.62 1.34
CA LYS A 84 -12.74 10.71 2.03
C LYS A 84 -13.49 9.39 1.91
N VAL A 85 -13.91 8.82 3.03
CA VAL A 85 -14.75 7.62 3.03
C VAL A 85 -16.19 7.99 2.71
N VAL A 86 -16.69 7.53 1.56
CA VAL A 86 -18.05 7.84 1.09
C VAL A 86 -19.07 6.80 1.56
N SER A 87 -18.71 5.52 1.48
CA SER A 87 -19.60 4.42 1.85
C SER A 87 -18.80 3.18 2.22
N LEU A 88 -19.45 2.25 2.92
CA LEU A 88 -18.96 0.92 3.22
C LEU A 88 -19.98 -0.10 2.74
N ASP A 89 -19.52 -1.23 2.21
CA ASP A 89 -20.37 -2.40 2.01
C ASP A 89 -20.46 -3.25 3.29
N ASP A 90 -21.26 -4.32 3.24
CA ASP A 90 -21.46 -5.24 4.38
C ASP A 90 -20.18 -6.00 4.79
N GLN A 91 -19.13 -5.98 3.97
CA GLN A 91 -17.82 -6.59 4.25
C GLN A 91 -16.79 -5.57 4.76
N GLY A 92 -17.19 -4.30 4.90
CA GLY A 92 -16.31 -3.20 5.29
C GLY A 92 -15.42 -2.69 4.16
N THR A 93 -15.68 -3.08 2.90
CA THR A 93 -15.00 -2.50 1.74
C THR A 93 -15.42 -1.05 1.59
N ALA A 94 -14.45 -0.15 1.56
CA ALA A 94 -14.68 1.28 1.49
C ALA A 94 -14.69 1.78 0.05
N SER A 95 -15.69 2.61 -0.27
CA SER A 95 -15.59 3.54 -1.39
C SER A 95 -14.99 4.85 -0.91
N LEU A 96 -13.85 5.21 -1.49
CA LEU A 96 -13.06 6.37 -1.13
C LEU A 96 -13.05 7.36 -2.30
N LEU A 97 -13.15 8.66 -1.99
CA LEU A 97 -12.81 9.73 -2.92
C LEU A 97 -11.40 10.23 -2.61
N GLN A 98 -10.50 10.10 -3.56
CA GLN A 98 -9.18 10.68 -3.52
C GLN A 98 -9.18 12.03 -4.24
N GLN A 99 -8.95 13.08 -3.46
CA GLN A 99 -8.88 14.45 -3.91
C GLN A 99 -7.44 14.94 -3.84
N ILE A 100 -6.87 15.40 -4.97
CA ILE A 100 -5.55 16.05 -4.97
C ILE A 100 -5.74 17.53 -4.65
N ASN A 101 -4.94 18.10 -3.75
CA ASN A 101 -5.04 19.48 -3.31
C ASN A 101 -3.91 20.38 -3.83
N ARG A 102 -2.69 19.85 -3.90
CA ARG A 102 -1.51 20.55 -4.40
C ARG A 102 -0.56 19.56 -5.05
N VAL A 103 0.01 19.95 -6.18
CA VAL A 103 1.10 19.23 -6.84
C VAL A 103 2.26 20.19 -6.99
N GLN A 104 3.42 19.76 -6.51
CA GLN A 104 4.69 20.45 -6.67
C GLN A 104 5.63 19.50 -7.41
N LEU A 105 6.34 20.03 -8.40
CA LEU A 105 7.21 19.27 -9.28
C LEU A 105 8.47 20.07 -9.58
N GLU A 106 9.62 19.44 -9.39
CA GLU A 106 10.92 19.93 -9.83
C GLU A 106 11.56 18.85 -10.70
N ILE A 107 12.00 19.22 -11.90
CA ILE A 107 12.73 18.34 -12.81
C ILE A 107 14.00 19.05 -13.23
N THR A 108 15.13 18.40 -13.03
CA THR A 108 16.42 18.81 -13.56
C THR A 108 16.85 17.78 -14.59
N GLY A 109 17.22 18.22 -15.80
CA GLY A 109 17.66 17.35 -16.88
C GLY A 109 18.89 17.89 -17.62
N PRO A 110 19.32 17.21 -18.69
CA PRO A 110 20.51 17.59 -19.46
C PRO A 110 20.42 19.01 -20.05
N GLY A 111 21.58 19.63 -20.28
CA GLY A 111 21.67 20.90 -21.00
C GLY A 111 21.08 22.11 -20.27
N SER A 112 21.17 22.15 -18.93
CA SER A 112 20.59 23.21 -18.08
C SER A 112 19.06 23.26 -18.12
N THR A 113 18.40 22.14 -18.42
CA THR A 113 16.95 22.04 -18.33
C THR A 113 16.54 21.98 -16.87
N GLU A 114 15.81 22.99 -16.41
CA GLU A 114 15.22 23.05 -15.08
C GLU A 114 13.73 23.43 -15.21
N ILE A 115 12.88 22.64 -14.57
CA ILE A 115 11.44 22.84 -14.56
C ILE A 115 11.00 22.88 -13.11
N THR A 116 10.35 23.96 -12.71
CA THR A 116 9.65 24.07 -11.43
C THR A 116 8.18 24.36 -11.70
N TYR A 117 7.31 23.64 -11.00
CA TYR A 117 5.88 23.82 -11.08
C TYR A 117 5.23 23.63 -9.71
N ASP A 118 4.26 24.48 -9.41
CA ASP A 118 3.42 24.37 -8.23
C ASP A 118 1.99 24.80 -8.57
N SER A 119 1.04 23.89 -8.40
CA SER A 119 -0.36 24.09 -8.79
C SER A 119 -1.08 25.18 -8.00
N GLN A 120 -0.51 25.68 -6.91
CA GLN A 120 -1.09 26.74 -6.08
C GLN A 120 -0.43 28.10 -6.25
N LEU A 121 0.68 28.19 -7.00
CA LEU A 121 1.28 29.49 -7.31
C LEU A 121 0.37 30.29 -8.25
N LYS A 122 0.27 31.60 -7.98
CA LYS A 122 -0.55 32.53 -8.77
C LYS A 122 0.10 32.92 -10.09
N ASP A 123 1.42 32.87 -10.14
CA ASP A 123 2.18 33.21 -11.33
C ASP A 123 1.88 32.20 -12.43
N MET A 124 1.75 32.68 -13.67
CA MET A 124 1.55 31.79 -14.80
C MET A 124 2.77 30.87 -14.91
N PRO A 125 2.58 29.54 -14.89
CA PRO A 125 3.69 28.64 -15.08
C PRO A 125 4.29 28.84 -16.48
N ILE A 126 5.59 28.67 -16.60
CA ILE A 126 6.34 28.84 -17.85
C ILE A 126 6.89 27.49 -18.33
N GLY A 127 7.30 27.42 -19.60
CA GLY A 127 7.92 26.22 -20.18
C GLY A 127 7.04 24.97 -20.03
N TYR A 128 7.63 23.86 -19.57
CA TYR A 128 6.91 22.60 -19.36
C TYR A 128 5.77 22.72 -18.34
N GLY A 129 5.94 23.54 -17.29
CA GLY A 129 4.90 23.83 -16.31
C GLY A 129 3.62 24.37 -16.96
N ALA A 130 3.76 25.28 -17.93
CA ALA A 130 2.64 25.83 -18.69
C ALA A 130 1.86 24.76 -19.46
N MET A 131 2.56 23.70 -19.89
CA MET A 131 1.97 22.63 -20.69
C MET A 131 1.20 21.61 -19.84
N ILE A 132 1.63 21.37 -18.60
CA ILE A 132 1.00 20.39 -17.69
C ILE A 132 -0.07 21.00 -16.78
N ASP A 133 -0.02 22.32 -16.54
CA ASP A 133 -0.92 23.05 -15.64
C ASP A 133 -2.42 22.79 -15.91
N PRO A 134 -2.93 22.83 -17.16
CA PRO A 134 -4.35 22.58 -17.41
C PRO A 134 -4.79 21.17 -16.98
N ALA A 135 -3.93 20.17 -17.20
CA ALA A 135 -4.21 18.79 -16.84
C ALA A 135 -4.24 18.60 -15.32
N ILE A 136 -3.26 19.17 -14.63
CA ILE A 136 -3.17 19.12 -13.17
C ILE A 136 -4.36 19.85 -12.54
N LYS A 137 -4.78 21.01 -13.06
CA LYS A 137 -5.98 21.73 -12.60
C LYS A 137 -7.25 20.91 -12.77
N VAL A 138 -7.40 20.20 -13.88
CA VAL A 138 -8.55 19.30 -14.07
C VAL A 138 -8.50 18.15 -13.07
N TRP A 139 -7.33 17.56 -12.81
CA TRP A 139 -7.19 16.50 -11.82
C TRP A 139 -7.51 16.99 -10.40
N ILE A 140 -7.03 18.16 -10.01
CA ILE A 140 -7.36 18.81 -8.74
C ILE A 140 -8.86 19.15 -8.66
N ALA A 141 -9.52 19.49 -9.76
CA ALA A 141 -10.95 19.83 -9.71
C ALA A 141 -11.88 18.59 -9.69
N ASN A 142 -11.36 17.39 -9.96
CA ASN A 142 -12.18 16.19 -10.18
C ASN A 142 -11.58 14.99 -9.42
N PRO A 143 -12.08 14.68 -8.21
CA PRO A 143 -11.56 13.57 -7.43
C PRO A 143 -11.77 12.21 -8.11
N ILE A 144 -10.84 11.30 -7.87
CA ILE A 144 -10.88 9.91 -8.34
C ILE A 144 -11.59 9.06 -7.29
N GLN A 145 -12.48 8.16 -7.71
CA GLN A 145 -13.11 7.21 -6.82
C GLN A 145 -12.33 5.89 -6.83
N LEU A 146 -12.08 5.32 -5.66
CA LEU A 146 -11.42 4.03 -5.50
C LEU A 146 -12.16 3.16 -4.49
N THR A 147 -12.12 1.85 -4.70
CA THR A 147 -12.73 0.87 -3.78
C THR A 147 -11.63 0.04 -3.15
N MET A 148 -11.57 0.01 -1.82
CA MET A 148 -10.50 -0.64 -1.06
C MET A 148 -11.06 -1.57 0.02
N THR A 149 -10.53 -2.80 0.08
CA THR A 149 -10.92 -3.78 1.10
C THR A 149 -10.36 -3.41 2.48
N PRO A 150 -10.86 -4.01 3.58
CA PRO A 150 -10.26 -3.84 4.90
C PRO A 150 -8.78 -4.25 4.98
N GLN A 151 -8.28 -5.05 4.03
CA GLN A 151 -6.85 -5.41 3.96
C GLN A 151 -6.03 -4.40 3.15
N GLY A 152 -6.62 -3.36 2.58
CA GLY A 152 -5.89 -2.34 1.80
C GLY A 152 -5.70 -2.71 0.32
N LYS A 153 -6.40 -3.77 -0.16
CA LYS A 153 -6.40 -4.13 -1.58
C LYS A 153 -7.35 -3.20 -2.34
N ILE A 154 -6.86 -2.57 -3.38
CA ILE A 154 -7.64 -1.74 -4.30
C ILE A 154 -8.27 -2.66 -5.35
N VAL A 155 -9.60 -2.75 -5.33
CA VAL A 155 -10.35 -3.66 -6.22
C VAL A 155 -10.96 -2.96 -7.42
N SER A 156 -11.21 -1.65 -7.33
CA SER A 156 -11.64 -0.85 -8.48
C SER A 156 -11.22 0.61 -8.36
N ILE A 157 -11.06 1.24 -9.52
CA ILE A 157 -10.83 2.68 -9.66
C ILE A 157 -11.73 3.22 -10.76
N SER A 158 -12.32 4.39 -10.51
CA SER A 158 -13.05 5.17 -11.48
C SER A 158 -12.40 6.54 -11.62
N ILE A 159 -11.74 6.75 -12.76
CA ILE A 159 -11.13 8.03 -13.13
C ILE A 159 -12.18 8.84 -13.90
N PRO A 160 -12.53 10.07 -13.48
CA PRO A 160 -13.46 10.90 -14.23
C PRO A 160 -12.98 11.13 -15.67
N GLU A 161 -13.89 11.09 -16.65
CA GLU A 161 -13.55 11.24 -18.08
C GLU A 161 -12.78 12.53 -18.36
N LYS A 162 -13.12 13.62 -17.67
CA LYS A 162 -12.41 14.91 -17.76
C LYS A 162 -10.93 14.77 -17.37
N VAL A 163 -10.65 14.04 -16.29
CA VAL A 163 -9.29 13.79 -15.81
C VAL A 163 -8.53 12.95 -16.82
N SER A 164 -9.11 11.84 -17.27
CA SER A 164 -8.48 10.97 -18.28
C SER A 164 -8.14 11.75 -19.55
N LYS A 165 -9.10 12.52 -20.11
CA LYS A 165 -8.86 13.37 -21.29
C LYS A 165 -7.76 14.41 -21.06
N ALA A 166 -7.80 15.12 -19.94
CA ALA A 166 -6.85 16.19 -19.65
C ALA A 166 -5.42 15.65 -19.49
N ILE A 167 -5.27 14.45 -18.95
CA ILE A 167 -3.97 13.81 -18.81
C ILE A 167 -3.44 13.32 -20.18
N THR A 168 -4.29 12.76 -21.06
CA THR A 168 -3.84 12.24 -22.37
C THR A 168 -3.25 13.31 -23.30
N ILE A 169 -3.55 14.58 -23.07
CA ILE A 169 -3.04 15.70 -23.87
C ILE A 169 -1.74 16.30 -23.31
N MET A 170 -1.22 15.80 -22.18
CA MET A 170 0.04 16.28 -21.60
C MET A 170 1.24 15.95 -22.51
N PRO A 171 2.24 16.83 -22.63
CA PRO A 171 3.47 16.46 -23.34
C PRO A 171 4.18 15.31 -22.64
N GLY A 172 4.57 14.30 -23.40
CA GLY A 172 5.13 13.06 -22.86
C GLY A 172 4.08 12.09 -22.29
N ALA A 173 2.78 12.39 -22.44
CA ALA A 173 1.69 11.50 -22.02
C ALA A 173 1.84 10.10 -22.58
N GLU A 174 2.46 9.93 -23.76
CA GLU A 174 2.65 8.63 -24.39
C GLU A 174 3.56 7.69 -23.59
N MET A 175 4.57 8.25 -22.90
CA MET A 175 5.48 7.49 -22.02
C MET A 175 4.79 7.04 -20.74
N ILE A 176 3.86 7.86 -20.22
CA ILE A 176 3.14 7.58 -18.97
C ILE A 176 1.75 6.98 -19.21
N ARG A 177 1.29 6.87 -20.47
CA ARG A 177 -0.11 6.57 -20.85
C ARG A 177 -0.63 5.31 -20.19
N VAL A 178 0.23 4.30 -20.05
CA VAL A 178 -0.15 3.04 -19.45
C VAL A 178 -0.57 3.21 -17.98
N PHE A 179 0.13 4.06 -17.23
CA PHE A 179 -0.18 4.41 -15.84
C PHE A 179 -1.41 5.31 -15.68
N LEU A 180 -1.92 5.86 -16.79
CA LEU A 180 -3.02 6.82 -16.81
C LEU A 180 -4.36 6.17 -17.21
N THR A 181 -4.33 4.88 -17.55
CA THR A 181 -5.54 4.05 -17.63
C THR A 181 -6.05 3.74 -16.22
N ALA A 182 -7.33 3.40 -16.08
CA ALA A 182 -7.87 2.98 -14.78
C ALA A 182 -7.09 1.78 -14.19
N GLU A 183 -6.64 0.87 -15.05
CA GLU A 183 -5.85 -0.30 -14.65
C GLU A 183 -4.43 0.08 -14.24
N GLY A 184 -3.71 0.86 -15.04
CA GLY A 184 -2.35 1.27 -14.68
C GLY A 184 -2.31 2.19 -13.46
N TYR A 185 -3.28 3.10 -13.31
CA TYR A 185 -3.39 3.92 -12.12
C TYR A 185 -3.70 3.05 -10.89
N ARG A 186 -4.57 2.03 -11.03
CA ARG A 186 -4.82 1.04 -9.98
C ARG A 186 -3.54 0.31 -9.62
N ASP A 187 -2.76 -0.14 -10.59
CA ASP A 187 -1.55 -0.91 -10.34
C ASP A 187 -0.50 -0.05 -9.60
N VAL A 188 -0.32 1.22 -10.00
CA VAL A 188 0.55 2.17 -9.30
C VAL A 188 0.05 2.42 -7.87
N MET A 189 -1.24 2.72 -7.71
CA MET A 189 -1.81 2.95 -6.37
C MET A 189 -1.74 1.71 -5.49
N GLN A 190 -1.92 0.52 -6.07
CA GLN A 190 -1.82 -0.74 -5.36
C GLN A 190 -0.38 -1.02 -4.91
N GLN A 191 0.61 -0.68 -5.73
CA GLN A 191 2.02 -0.79 -5.37
C GLN A 191 2.41 0.16 -4.23
N LEU A 192 1.76 1.33 -4.15
CA LEU A 192 1.97 2.30 -3.08
C LEU A 192 1.13 2.02 -1.82
N SER A 193 0.09 1.18 -1.93
CA SER A 193 -0.82 0.85 -0.84
C SER A 193 -0.26 -0.30 0.02
N LEU A 194 -0.33 -0.14 1.34
CA LEU A 194 -0.07 -1.24 2.27
C LEU A 194 -1.22 -2.25 2.21
N VAL A 195 -0.91 -3.44 1.69
CA VAL A 195 -1.80 -4.61 1.81
C VAL A 195 -1.44 -5.37 3.08
N LEU A 196 -2.36 -5.37 4.04
CA LEU A 196 -2.22 -6.05 5.32
C LEU A 196 -2.38 -7.57 5.17
N PRO A 197 -1.69 -8.37 5.99
CA PRO A 197 -1.77 -9.82 5.89
C PRO A 197 -3.13 -10.32 6.40
N PRO A 198 -3.60 -11.47 5.91
CA PRO A 198 -4.82 -12.10 6.41
C PRO A 198 -4.65 -12.70 7.83
N ALA A 199 -3.43 -12.72 8.37
CA ALA A 199 -3.13 -13.31 9.67
C ALA A 199 -3.78 -12.52 10.83
N THR A 200 -4.38 -13.25 11.77
CA THR A 200 -4.99 -12.68 12.99
C THR A 200 -3.96 -12.30 14.04
N ALA A 201 -2.85 -13.03 14.12
CA ALA A 201 -1.75 -12.75 15.03
C ALA A 201 -0.45 -12.52 14.24
N LEU A 202 0.20 -11.39 14.51
CA LEU A 202 1.50 -11.06 13.94
C LEU A 202 2.59 -11.42 14.94
N VAL A 203 3.51 -12.29 14.52
CA VAL A 203 4.74 -12.60 15.27
C VAL A 203 5.92 -11.92 14.59
N PRO A 204 6.93 -11.44 15.35
CA PRO A 204 8.12 -10.84 14.75
C PRO A 204 8.71 -11.71 13.64
N ASP A 205 9.15 -11.04 12.57
CA ASP A 205 9.66 -11.62 11.33
C ASP A 205 8.64 -12.39 10.47
N TYR A 206 7.35 -12.36 10.81
CA TYR A 206 6.29 -12.79 9.89
C TYR A 206 6.37 -12.00 8.59
N GLN A 207 6.29 -12.71 7.47
CA GLN A 207 6.40 -12.13 6.14
C GLN A 207 5.22 -12.53 5.25
N TRP A 208 4.84 -11.60 4.38
CA TRP A 208 3.93 -11.87 3.28
C TRP A 208 4.32 -11.03 2.07
N THR A 209 3.96 -11.51 0.89
CA THR A 209 4.30 -10.87 -0.38
C THR A 209 3.04 -10.60 -1.17
N THR A 210 2.96 -9.42 -1.78
CA THR A 210 1.99 -9.09 -2.80
C THR A 210 2.69 -8.90 -4.13
N ASN A 211 2.14 -9.49 -5.18
CA ASN A 211 2.66 -9.35 -6.55
C ASN A 211 1.65 -8.57 -7.38
N GLN A 212 2.14 -7.66 -8.21
CA GLN A 212 1.37 -6.95 -9.21
C GLN A 212 2.08 -7.10 -10.55
N GLU A 213 1.33 -7.42 -11.60
CA GLU A 213 1.84 -7.44 -12.96
C GLU A 213 1.28 -6.23 -13.71
N THR A 214 2.14 -5.56 -14.46
CA THR A 214 1.75 -4.44 -15.33
C THR A 214 2.45 -4.61 -16.68
N LEU A 215 1.75 -4.28 -17.76
CA LEU A 215 2.33 -4.28 -19.10
C LEU A 215 2.83 -2.87 -19.42
N HIS A 216 4.13 -2.68 -19.57
CA HIS A 216 4.70 -1.42 -20.03
C HIS A 216 4.86 -1.44 -21.56
N PRO A 217 4.45 -0.39 -22.29
CA PRO A 217 4.56 -0.34 -23.75
C PRO A 217 5.97 -0.60 -24.28
N GLU A 218 7.00 -0.10 -23.59
CA GLU A 218 8.39 -0.21 -24.02
C GLU A 218 9.17 -1.34 -23.35
N LEU A 219 8.80 -1.71 -22.12
CA LEU A 219 9.58 -2.64 -21.28
C LEU A 219 8.95 -4.03 -21.22
N GLY A 220 7.79 -4.23 -21.84
CA GLY A 220 7.05 -5.48 -21.77
C GLY A 220 6.42 -5.70 -20.40
N LYS A 221 6.28 -6.96 -20.01
CA LYS A 221 5.69 -7.33 -18.72
C LYS A 221 6.64 -6.96 -17.58
N ILE A 222 6.16 -6.19 -16.61
CA ILE A 222 6.86 -5.89 -15.35
C ILE A 222 6.09 -6.57 -14.22
N THR A 223 6.78 -7.35 -13.39
CA THR A 223 6.21 -7.93 -12.16
C THR A 223 6.84 -7.22 -10.97
N ALA A 224 6.02 -6.54 -10.17
CA ALA A 224 6.43 -5.91 -8.92
C ALA A 224 6.06 -6.81 -7.75
N GLY A 225 7.06 -7.35 -7.05
CA GLY A 225 6.90 -8.10 -5.81
C GLY A 225 7.22 -7.21 -4.62
N MET A 226 6.22 -6.95 -3.77
CA MET A 226 6.39 -6.25 -2.51
C MET A 226 6.27 -7.24 -1.36
N THR A 227 7.39 -7.49 -0.67
CA THR A 227 7.45 -8.31 0.53
C THR A 227 7.46 -7.41 1.76
N TYR A 228 6.57 -7.70 2.71
CA TYR A 228 6.49 -7.00 3.98
C TYR A 228 6.98 -7.93 5.08
N GLN A 229 7.81 -7.41 5.98
CA GLN A 229 8.25 -8.11 7.18
C GLN A 229 7.78 -7.36 8.42
N TYR A 230 6.99 -8.02 9.28
CA TYR A 230 6.61 -7.45 10.56
C TYR A 230 7.77 -7.46 11.55
N LYS A 231 8.02 -6.32 12.20
CA LYS A 231 9.12 -6.13 13.16
C LYS A 231 8.66 -5.92 14.60
N GLY A 232 7.39 -6.19 14.89
CA GLY A 232 6.81 -5.91 16.19
C GLY A 232 6.27 -4.48 16.29
N ASN A 233 5.97 -4.07 17.51
CA ASN A 233 5.45 -2.75 17.81
C ASN A 233 6.57 -1.72 17.90
N ARG A 234 6.29 -0.51 17.43
CA ARG A 234 7.14 0.67 17.59
C ARG A 234 6.34 1.78 18.26
N THR A 235 6.95 2.47 19.22
CA THR A 235 6.32 3.63 19.88
C THR A 235 6.93 4.91 19.36
N GLU A 236 6.11 5.85 18.89
CA GLU A 236 6.52 7.20 18.51
C GLU A 236 5.56 8.22 19.13
N ALA A 237 6.10 9.27 19.76
CA ALA A 237 5.31 10.30 20.44
C ALA A 237 4.23 9.76 21.41
N GLY A 238 4.48 8.61 22.04
CA GLY A 238 3.55 7.95 22.97
C GLY A 238 2.45 7.11 22.31
N GLN A 239 2.40 7.06 20.98
CA GLN A 239 1.50 6.19 20.22
C GLN A 239 2.22 4.91 19.79
N VAL A 240 1.54 3.78 19.92
CA VAL A 240 2.04 2.47 19.47
C VAL A 240 1.55 2.20 18.03
N TYR A 241 2.47 1.73 17.20
CA TYR A 241 2.26 1.37 15.80
C TYR A 241 2.77 -0.05 15.53
N GLU A 242 2.09 -0.74 14.61
CA GLU A 242 2.62 -1.93 13.96
C GLU A 242 3.71 -1.49 12.98
N ASN A 243 4.87 -2.13 13.05
CA ASN A 243 6.05 -1.74 12.28
C ASN A 243 6.37 -2.78 11.20
N PHE A 244 6.40 -2.36 9.93
CA PHE A 244 6.73 -3.24 8.80
C PHE A 244 7.90 -2.72 7.99
N PHE A 245 8.75 -3.63 7.54
CA PHE A 245 9.83 -3.32 6.62
C PHE A 245 9.42 -3.83 5.23
N PRO A 246 9.21 -2.92 4.25
CA PRO A 246 8.92 -3.29 2.87
C PRO A 246 10.23 -3.60 2.12
N LYS A 247 10.14 -4.56 1.20
CA LYS A 247 11.15 -4.89 0.19
C LYS A 247 10.47 -5.01 -1.17
N LEU A 248 10.86 -4.15 -2.10
CA LEU A 248 10.40 -4.17 -3.49
C LEU A 248 11.44 -4.86 -4.37
N GLU A 249 10.96 -5.79 -5.19
CA GLU A 249 11.71 -6.43 -6.27
C GLU A 249 10.92 -6.29 -7.57
N LEU A 250 11.58 -5.83 -8.64
CA LEU A 250 10.99 -5.72 -9.97
C LEU A 250 11.59 -6.78 -10.90
N ASP A 251 10.75 -7.53 -11.58
CA ASP A 251 11.14 -8.45 -12.64
C ASP A 251 10.66 -7.93 -14.00
N PHE A 252 11.57 -7.90 -14.97
CA PHE A 252 11.32 -7.42 -16.32
C PHE A 252 11.24 -8.63 -17.25
N GLY A 253 10.01 -9.04 -17.55
CA GLY A 253 9.71 -10.17 -18.40
C GLY A 253 10.10 -9.97 -19.87
N GLU A 254 9.78 -10.94 -20.71
CA GLU A 254 10.06 -10.87 -22.15
C GLU A 254 9.20 -9.79 -22.82
N SER A 255 9.85 -8.94 -23.64
CA SER A 255 9.17 -7.97 -24.49
C SER A 255 8.45 -8.70 -25.63
N LYS A 256 7.18 -8.40 -25.85
CA LYS A 256 6.45 -8.89 -27.03
C LYS A 256 6.71 -7.94 -28.20
N GLU A 257 7.38 -8.48 -29.22
CA GLU A 257 7.55 -7.94 -30.57
C GLU A 257 8.50 -6.72 -30.74
N GLN A 258 9.48 -6.90 -31.64
CA GLN A 258 10.28 -5.89 -32.35
C GLN A 258 11.15 -4.88 -31.58
N ASN A 259 11.19 -4.88 -30.24
CA ASN A 259 12.14 -4.05 -29.48
C ASN A 259 13.40 -4.86 -29.09
N PRO A 260 14.58 -4.63 -29.73
CA PRO A 260 15.79 -5.44 -29.52
C PRO A 260 16.52 -5.18 -28.19
N SER A 261 15.99 -4.33 -27.32
CA SER A 261 16.62 -3.88 -26.08
C SER A 261 15.85 -4.39 -24.86
N GLN A 262 16.07 -5.65 -24.47
CA GLN A 262 15.50 -6.17 -23.23
C GLN A 262 16.23 -5.54 -22.04
N MET A 263 15.52 -4.70 -21.27
CA MET A 263 16.02 -4.22 -19.97
C MET A 263 16.04 -5.36 -18.98
N LYS A 264 17.15 -5.50 -18.24
CA LYS A 264 17.30 -6.46 -17.15
C LYS A 264 17.79 -5.72 -15.91
N ALA A 265 17.26 -6.10 -14.75
CA ALA A 265 17.82 -5.65 -13.49
C ALA A 265 19.10 -6.43 -13.16
N LYS A 266 20.22 -5.72 -13.04
CA LYS A 266 21.51 -6.27 -12.63
C LYS A 266 21.63 -6.29 -11.10
N GLU A 267 21.20 -5.21 -10.47
CA GLU A 267 21.19 -5.03 -9.01
C GLU A 267 19.89 -4.33 -8.61
N GLN A 268 19.31 -4.77 -7.49
CA GLN A 268 18.17 -4.12 -6.84
C GLN A 268 18.36 -4.21 -5.34
N ASP A 269 18.27 -3.08 -4.67
CA ASP A 269 18.20 -2.99 -3.21
C ASP A 269 17.00 -2.13 -2.84
N SER A 270 16.32 -2.51 -1.77
CA SER A 270 15.26 -1.70 -1.21
C SER A 270 15.22 -1.82 0.30
N LYS A 271 14.92 -0.69 0.94
CA LYS A 271 14.77 -0.58 2.39
C LYS A 271 13.68 0.43 2.69
N GLY A 272 13.09 0.32 3.87
CA GLY A 272 11.99 1.19 4.20
C GLY A 272 11.43 0.92 5.57
N ASN A 273 10.37 1.66 5.90
CA ASN A 273 9.61 1.45 7.11
C ASN A 273 8.16 1.90 6.92
N ILE A 274 7.23 1.13 7.47
CA ILE A 274 5.80 1.43 7.44
C ILE A 274 5.28 1.37 8.87
N LEU A 275 4.57 2.42 9.28
CA LEU A 275 3.90 2.51 10.58
C LEU A 275 2.39 2.49 10.37
N PHE A 276 1.74 1.47 10.90
CA PHE A 276 0.29 1.34 10.87
C PHE A 276 -0.29 1.41 12.28
N ASN A 277 -1.30 2.23 12.49
CA ASN A 277 -1.96 2.33 13.78
C ASN A 277 -3.10 1.31 13.84
N ARG A 278 -2.89 0.18 14.54
CA ARG A 278 -3.90 -0.89 14.73
C ARG A 278 -5.17 -0.38 15.41
N THR A 279 -5.04 0.51 16.39
CA THR A 279 -6.18 1.01 17.17
C THR A 279 -7.12 1.83 16.29
N SER A 280 -6.57 2.77 15.54
CA SER A 280 -7.38 3.61 14.65
C SER A 280 -7.69 2.93 13.31
N GLY A 281 -6.84 2.01 12.86
CA GLY A 281 -6.96 1.28 11.58
C GLY A 281 -6.54 2.10 10.36
N TRP A 282 -5.45 2.86 10.45
CA TRP A 282 -4.95 3.69 9.35
C TRP A 282 -3.44 3.67 9.28
N LEU A 283 -2.92 3.93 8.08
CA LEU A 283 -1.51 4.17 7.84
C LEU A 283 -1.10 5.53 8.43
N GLU A 284 -0.03 5.52 9.22
CA GLU A 284 0.59 6.75 9.72
C GLU A 284 1.68 7.22 8.77
N SER A 285 2.57 6.31 8.37
CA SER A 285 3.64 6.60 7.42
C SER A 285 4.07 5.35 6.65
N SER A 286 4.53 5.55 5.43
CA SER A 286 5.21 4.56 4.61
C SER A 286 6.42 5.21 3.96
N LYS A 287 7.56 4.54 4.02
CA LYS A 287 8.81 4.98 3.39
C LYS A 287 9.43 3.82 2.65
N LEU A 288 9.86 4.07 1.42
CA LEU A 288 10.59 3.15 0.57
C LEU A 288 11.76 3.90 -0.09
N GLU A 289 12.97 3.42 0.11
CA GLU A 289 14.16 3.78 -0.63
C GLU A 289 14.57 2.58 -1.47
N GLN A 290 14.82 2.79 -2.76
CA GLN A 290 15.16 1.76 -3.72
C GLN A 290 16.29 2.23 -4.62
N THR A 291 17.30 1.40 -4.79
CA THR A 291 18.35 1.58 -5.79
C THR A 291 18.27 0.44 -6.78
N MET A 292 18.25 0.76 -8.07
CA MET A 292 18.22 -0.21 -9.16
C MET A 292 19.31 0.10 -10.18
N LYS A 293 20.01 -0.94 -10.63
CA LYS A 293 20.86 -0.87 -11.83
C LYS A 293 20.23 -1.71 -12.92
N LEU A 294 19.80 -1.04 -13.98
CA LEU A 294 19.24 -1.64 -15.18
C LEU A 294 20.31 -1.69 -16.27
N PHE A 295 20.21 -2.72 -17.11
CA PHE A 295 21.10 -2.94 -18.23
C PHE A 295 20.33 -3.39 -19.46
N SER A 296 20.71 -2.88 -20.63
CA SER A 296 20.22 -3.35 -21.93
C SER A 296 21.36 -3.90 -22.79
N SER A 297 21.20 -5.12 -23.34
CA SER A 297 22.03 -5.69 -24.42
C SER A 297 21.27 -5.60 -25.75
N GLU A 298 21.85 -5.39 -26.95
CA GLU A 298 22.86 -6.23 -27.60
C GLU A 298 23.86 -5.50 -28.54
N THR A 299 23.81 -4.18 -28.73
CA THR A 299 24.70 -3.48 -29.69
C THR A 299 25.37 -2.21 -29.15
N GLN A 300 24.77 -1.55 -28.15
CA GLN A 300 25.41 -0.55 -27.30
C GLN A 300 24.93 -0.74 -25.85
N PRO A 301 25.82 -1.03 -24.88
CA PRO A 301 25.42 -1.20 -23.50
C PRO A 301 24.95 0.14 -22.95
N VAL A 302 23.67 0.20 -22.56
CA VAL A 302 23.14 1.28 -21.72
C VAL A 302 23.03 0.74 -20.31
N GLU A 303 23.77 1.36 -19.39
CA GLU A 303 23.62 1.12 -17.96
C GLU A 303 22.86 2.29 -17.36
N GLN A 304 21.82 2.00 -16.60
CA GLN A 304 20.98 3.01 -15.99
C GLN A 304 20.88 2.73 -14.49
N THR A 305 21.27 3.71 -13.68
CA THR A 305 21.07 3.68 -12.23
C THR A 305 19.87 4.54 -11.88
N ILE A 306 18.96 4.00 -11.07
CA ILE A 306 17.78 4.69 -10.56
C ILE A 306 17.84 4.62 -9.03
N ASP A 307 17.94 5.77 -8.39
CA ASP A 307 17.74 5.94 -6.95
C ASP A 307 16.38 6.59 -6.72
N LEU A 308 15.49 5.86 -6.06
CA LEU A 308 14.11 6.25 -5.81
C LEU A 308 13.87 6.30 -4.30
N LYS A 309 13.28 7.40 -3.84
CA LYS A 309 12.80 7.56 -2.47
C LYS A 309 11.35 8.01 -2.50
N ILE A 310 10.47 7.23 -1.88
CA ILE A 310 9.04 7.51 -1.75
C ILE A 310 8.71 7.57 -0.27
N GLU A 311 8.00 8.62 0.13
CA GLU A 311 7.38 8.71 1.45
C GLU A 311 5.90 9.07 1.29
N PHE A 312 5.04 8.37 2.02
CA PHE A 312 3.62 8.63 2.09
C PHE A 312 3.25 8.78 3.56
N ASN A 313 3.01 10.02 3.98
CA ASN A 313 2.84 10.37 5.37
C ASN A 313 1.45 10.94 5.60
N ARG A 314 0.82 10.52 6.70
CA ARG A 314 -0.36 11.23 7.21
C ARG A 314 0.08 12.62 7.65
N VAL A 315 -0.70 13.63 7.28
CA VAL A 315 -0.45 15.01 7.69
C VAL A 315 -1.69 15.58 8.40
N PRO A 316 -1.52 16.58 9.27
CA PRO A 316 -2.67 17.31 9.79
C PRO A 316 -3.45 17.97 8.65
N PRO A 317 -4.78 18.17 8.82
CA PRO A 317 -5.54 18.99 7.87
C PRO A 317 -4.92 20.39 7.77
N PRO A 318 -5.01 21.05 6.59
CA PRO A 318 -4.59 22.43 6.46
C PRO A 318 -5.33 23.30 7.49
N GLN A 319 -4.61 24.13 8.25
CA GLN A 319 -5.25 25.08 9.15
C GLN A 319 -5.96 26.16 8.31
N GLU A 320 -7.25 26.40 8.57
CA GLU A 320 -7.99 27.51 7.95
C GLU A 320 -7.22 28.83 8.15
N GLY A 321 -6.91 29.52 7.06
CA GLY A 321 -6.28 30.84 7.06
C GLY A 321 -4.75 30.87 7.13
N SER A 322 -4.06 29.72 7.20
CA SER A 322 -2.62 29.71 6.97
C SER A 322 -2.32 29.87 5.47
N PRO A 323 -1.45 30.81 5.05
CA PRO A 323 -0.87 30.70 3.73
C PRO A 323 -0.16 29.35 3.68
N ILE A 324 -0.62 28.48 2.77
CA ILE A 324 0.00 27.19 2.54
C ILE A 324 1.32 27.50 1.84
N ASN A 325 2.37 27.75 2.62
CA ASN A 325 3.74 27.90 2.11
C ASN A 325 4.15 26.61 1.39
#